data_AF-A0A1G6I6I3-F1
#
_entry.id   AF-A0A1G6I6I3-F1
#
_cell.length_a   1.000
_cell.length_b   1.000
_cell.length_c   1.000
_cell.angle_alpha   90.00
_cell.angle_beta   90.00
_cell.angle_gamma   90.00
#
_symmetry.space_group_name_H-M   'P 1'
#
loop_
_entity.id
_entity.type
_entity.pdbx_description
1 polymer ?
#
loop_
_entity_poly.entity_id
_entity_poly.type
_entity_poly.pdbx_seq_one_letter_code
_entity_poly.pdbx_strand_id
1 'polypeptide(L)'
;MNNPITRIKEKLTILKDSDPQRTIFGSSKHQYKLNTCLPIEQVRQFEATHNIQLPEEFITFYTTIGNSGAGPFYGLEPFENMLFSDLDYKREDNLLNPSAPFLHTQPWNMEFVSTVSQRENEVLYEKGREAFYDKYYANEQKHWSEKEAAAFVNWVSAILATIQRHPEMCRPSHKG
;
A
#
# COMPACT_ATOMS: atom_id res chain seq x y z
N MET A 1 -9.02 -6.99 -26.07
CA MET A 1 -8.22 -5.99 -25.32
C MET A 1 -8.16 -6.45 -23.86
N ASN A 2 -7.12 -7.17 -23.44
CA ASN A 2 -6.96 -7.64 -22.05
C ASN A 2 -5.54 -7.38 -21.53
N ASN A 3 -5.02 -6.14 -21.68
CA ASN A 3 -3.78 -5.74 -21.03
C ASN A 3 -4.11 -4.77 -19.87
N PRO A 4 -3.82 -5.15 -18.61
CA PRO A 4 -4.06 -4.30 -17.44
C PRO A 4 -3.43 -2.90 -17.54
N ILE A 5 -2.23 -2.78 -18.12
CA ILE A 5 -1.48 -1.53 -18.30
C ILE A 5 -2.25 -0.58 -19.21
N THR A 6 -2.67 -1.08 -20.38
CA THR A 6 -3.45 -0.29 -21.34
C THR A 6 -4.74 0.20 -20.71
N ARG A 7 -5.45 -0.68 -19.99
CA ARG A 7 -6.69 -0.35 -19.29
C ARG A 7 -6.51 0.75 -18.25
N ILE A 8 -5.39 0.76 -17.52
CA ILE A 8 -5.09 1.80 -16.54
C ILE A 8 -4.92 3.16 -17.23
N LYS A 9 -4.12 3.22 -18.31
CA LYS A 9 -3.88 4.45 -19.07
C LYS A 9 -5.17 5.00 -19.69
N GLU A 10 -5.99 4.13 -20.28
CA GLU A 10 -7.29 4.51 -20.85
C GLU A 10 -8.24 5.08 -19.80
N LYS A 11 -8.35 4.43 -18.63
CA LYS A 11 -9.21 4.93 -17.53
C LYS A 11 -8.76 6.27 -17.01
N LEU A 12 -7.45 6.52 -16.91
CA LEU A 12 -6.94 7.83 -16.49
C LEU A 12 -7.25 8.93 -17.50
N THR A 13 -7.19 8.64 -18.79
CA THR A 13 -7.64 9.57 -19.85
C THR A 13 -9.12 9.89 -19.69
N ILE A 14 -9.97 8.87 -19.54
CA ILE A 14 -11.42 9.05 -19.34
C ILE A 14 -11.70 9.91 -18.11
N LEU A 15 -11.03 9.64 -16.98
CA LEU A 15 -11.20 10.42 -15.75
C LEU A 15 -10.78 11.88 -15.92
N LYS A 16 -9.66 12.12 -16.60
CA LYS A 16 -9.17 13.47 -16.90
C LYS A 16 -10.16 14.26 -17.75
N ASP A 17 -10.76 13.62 -18.74
CA ASP A 17 -11.72 14.26 -19.64
C ASP A 17 -13.08 14.47 -18.96
N SER A 18 -13.47 13.59 -18.04
CA SER A 18 -14.75 13.63 -17.33
C SER A 18 -14.76 14.57 -16.11
N ASP A 19 -13.59 14.89 -15.55
CA ASP A 19 -13.44 15.81 -14.40
C ASP A 19 -12.46 16.96 -14.71
N PRO A 20 -12.78 17.82 -15.70
CA PRO A 20 -11.86 18.89 -16.13
C PRO A 20 -11.62 19.94 -15.03
N GLN A 21 -12.56 20.08 -14.10
CA GLN A 21 -12.46 20.99 -12.96
C GLN A 21 -11.79 20.35 -11.73
N ARG A 22 -11.42 19.06 -11.79
CA ARG A 22 -10.73 18.33 -10.71
C ARG A 22 -11.49 18.41 -9.37
N THR A 23 -12.77 18.08 -9.43
CA THR A 23 -13.72 18.14 -8.32
C THR A 23 -13.76 16.87 -7.48
N ILE A 24 -13.31 15.74 -8.03
CA ILE A 24 -13.16 14.50 -7.27
C ILE A 24 -12.10 14.70 -6.18
N PHE A 25 -12.39 14.23 -4.96
CA PHE A 25 -11.47 14.38 -3.84
C PHE A 25 -10.07 13.83 -4.18
N GLY A 26 -9.06 14.66 -3.99
CA GLY A 26 -7.66 14.35 -4.29
C GLY A 26 -7.22 14.58 -5.75
N SER A 27 -8.16 14.70 -6.70
CA SER A 27 -7.81 14.88 -8.12
C SER A 27 -7.14 16.21 -8.44
N SER A 28 -7.34 17.23 -7.60
CA SER A 28 -6.60 18.50 -7.69
C SER A 28 -5.10 18.35 -7.41
N LYS A 29 -4.68 17.34 -6.64
CA LYS A 29 -3.27 17.06 -6.32
C LYS A 29 -2.55 16.39 -7.48
N HIS A 30 -3.04 15.23 -7.93
CA HIS A 30 -2.37 14.45 -8.96
C HIS A 30 -2.81 14.80 -10.40
N GLN A 31 -3.95 15.50 -10.57
CA GLN A 31 -4.45 16.00 -11.86
C GLN A 31 -4.64 14.92 -12.93
N TYR A 32 -4.91 13.68 -12.52
CA TYR A 32 -4.95 12.50 -13.38
C TYR A 32 -3.67 12.24 -14.19
N LYS A 33 -2.54 12.81 -13.77
CA LYS A 33 -1.24 12.63 -14.41
C LYS A 33 -0.42 11.57 -13.68
N LEU A 34 0.12 10.63 -14.44
CA LEU A 34 1.19 9.78 -13.97
C LEU A 34 2.53 10.50 -14.14
N ASN A 35 3.46 10.20 -13.26
CA ASN A 35 4.84 10.64 -13.41
C ASN A 35 5.55 9.81 -14.48
N THR A 36 6.72 10.30 -14.91
CA THR A 36 7.57 9.61 -15.89
C THR A 36 7.92 8.20 -15.39
N CYS A 37 7.96 7.24 -16.31
CA CYS A 37 8.39 5.88 -15.99
C CYS A 37 9.82 5.87 -15.43
N LEU A 38 10.04 5.01 -14.44
CA LEU A 38 11.34 4.76 -13.85
C LEU A 38 12.19 3.93 -14.84
N PRO A 39 13.47 4.28 -15.08
CA PRO A 39 14.36 3.43 -15.85
C PRO A 39 14.57 2.08 -15.14
N ILE A 40 14.52 0.99 -15.90
CA ILE A 40 14.70 -0.36 -15.34
C ILE A 40 16.04 -0.51 -14.61
N GLU A 41 17.09 0.17 -15.07
CA GLU A 41 18.42 0.15 -14.43
C GLU A 41 18.39 0.67 -12.99
N GLN A 42 17.55 1.67 -12.67
CA GLN A 42 17.41 2.16 -11.31
C GLN A 42 16.77 1.10 -10.40
N VAL A 43 15.81 0.34 -10.92
CA VAL A 43 15.20 -0.78 -10.20
C VAL A 43 16.22 -1.89 -9.95
N ARG A 44 17.02 -2.25 -10.96
CA ARG A 44 18.07 -3.27 -10.82
C ARG A 44 19.17 -2.84 -9.86
N GLN A 45 19.54 -1.56 -9.87
CA GLN A 45 20.47 -1.00 -8.91
C GLN A 45 19.90 -1.07 -7.48
N PHE A 46 18.62 -0.78 -7.30
CA PHE A 46 17.94 -0.90 -6.00
C PHE A 46 17.93 -2.34 -5.50
N GLU A 47 17.53 -3.31 -6.34
CA GLU A 47 17.57 -4.73 -6.03
C GLU A 47 18.97 -5.21 -5.62
N ALA A 48 20.00 -4.80 -6.36
CA ALA A 48 21.38 -5.15 -6.06
C ALA A 48 21.88 -4.51 -4.75
N THR A 49 21.57 -3.23 -4.54
CA THR A 49 21.97 -2.48 -3.33
C THR A 49 21.38 -3.09 -2.07
N HIS A 50 20.13 -3.56 -2.16
CA HIS A 50 19.41 -4.13 -1.03
C HIS A 50 19.40 -5.66 -1.02
N ASN A 51 20.06 -6.33 -1.96
CA ASN A 51 20.07 -7.79 -2.08
C ASN A 51 18.66 -8.42 -2.01
N ILE A 52 17.74 -7.88 -2.80
CA ILE A 52 16.35 -8.36 -2.91
C ILE A 52 15.96 -8.58 -4.37
N GLN A 53 14.83 -9.24 -4.59
CA GLN A 53 14.16 -9.31 -5.89
C GLN A 53 12.73 -8.79 -5.74
N LEU A 54 12.36 -7.84 -6.58
CA LEU A 54 11.02 -7.27 -6.61
C LEU A 54 10.12 -8.09 -7.56
N PRO A 55 8.81 -8.21 -7.26
CA PRO A 55 7.87 -8.88 -8.17
C PRO A 55 7.84 -8.22 -9.55
N GLU A 56 7.76 -9.01 -10.62
CA GLU A 56 7.81 -8.50 -11.99
C GLU A 56 6.68 -7.51 -12.28
N GLU A 57 5.49 -7.73 -11.73
CA GLU A 57 4.34 -6.85 -11.89
C GLU A 57 4.57 -5.49 -11.21
N PHE A 58 5.27 -5.49 -10.07
CA PHE A 58 5.66 -4.28 -9.36
C PHE A 58 6.66 -3.47 -10.18
N ILE A 59 7.71 -4.14 -10.69
CA ILE A 59 8.69 -3.51 -11.59
C ILE A 59 7.99 -2.93 -12.82
N THR A 60 7.12 -3.71 -13.45
CA THR A 60 6.36 -3.32 -14.65
C THR A 60 5.53 -2.07 -14.42
N PHE A 61 4.93 -1.93 -13.24
CA PHE A 61 4.17 -0.74 -12.88
C PHE A 61 5.05 0.53 -12.98
N TYR A 62 6.19 0.55 -12.29
CA TYR A 62 7.07 1.72 -12.26
C TYR A 62 7.74 2.00 -13.60
N THR A 63 8.07 0.96 -14.38
CA THR A 63 8.80 1.11 -15.65
C THR A 63 7.90 1.32 -16.87
N THR A 64 6.61 0.98 -16.79
CA THR A 64 5.71 1.02 -17.95
C THR A 64 4.48 1.92 -17.75
N ILE A 65 3.98 2.05 -16.53
CA ILE A 65 2.84 2.92 -16.21
C ILE A 65 3.34 4.30 -15.81
N GLY A 66 4.17 4.40 -14.77
CA GLY A 66 4.75 5.66 -14.31
C GLY A 66 5.32 5.55 -12.90
N ASN A 67 6.34 6.36 -12.58
CA ASN A 67 6.92 6.44 -11.24
C ASN A 67 6.05 7.30 -10.32
N SER A 68 4.85 6.80 -10.01
CA SER A 68 3.81 7.43 -9.21
C SER A 68 2.89 8.44 -9.92
N GLY A 69 2.21 9.31 -9.17
CA GLY A 69 1.25 10.29 -9.68
C GLY A 69 -0.19 9.84 -9.43
N ALA A 70 -1.04 9.88 -10.45
CA ALA A 70 -2.47 9.61 -10.31
C ALA A 70 -2.79 8.26 -9.67
N GLY A 71 -3.63 8.30 -8.64
CA GLY A 71 -4.05 7.15 -7.85
C GLY A 71 -5.18 7.56 -6.91
N PRO A 72 -5.62 6.67 -6.00
CA PRO A 72 -6.59 7.02 -4.98
C PRO A 72 -6.15 8.25 -4.17
N PHE A 73 -7.12 9.08 -3.79
CA PHE A 73 -6.88 10.26 -2.95
C PHE A 73 -5.76 11.15 -3.51
N TYR A 74 -4.65 11.30 -2.80
CA TYR A 74 -3.55 12.20 -3.17
C TYR A 74 -2.59 11.63 -4.21
N GLY A 75 -2.80 10.38 -4.63
CA GLY A 75 -1.97 9.73 -5.63
C GLY A 75 -1.13 8.60 -5.06
N LEU A 76 -0.22 8.10 -5.88
CA LEU A 76 0.72 7.05 -5.54
C LEU A 76 2.05 7.64 -5.11
N GLU A 77 2.81 6.86 -4.33
CA GLU A 77 4.14 7.24 -3.88
C GLU A 77 5.23 6.91 -4.92
N PRO A 78 6.19 7.82 -5.14
CA PRO A 78 7.40 7.55 -5.92
C PRO A 78 8.19 6.36 -5.38
N PHE A 79 8.87 5.65 -6.28
CA PHE A 79 9.76 4.52 -5.96
C PHE A 79 10.86 4.91 -4.97
N GLU A 80 11.32 6.16 -5.04
CA GLU A 80 12.35 6.73 -4.17
C GLU A 80 11.93 6.74 -2.69
N ASN A 81 10.63 6.71 -2.42
CA ASN A 81 10.10 6.70 -1.05
C ASN A 81 9.90 5.28 -0.48
N MET A 82 10.27 4.24 -1.23
CA MET A 82 9.99 2.84 -0.90
C MET A 82 10.60 2.38 0.44
N LEU A 83 11.66 3.03 0.90
CA LEU A 83 12.33 2.68 2.15
C LEU A 83 11.84 3.47 3.36
N PHE A 84 10.96 4.46 3.21
CA PHE A 84 10.45 5.16 4.38
C PHE A 84 9.50 4.27 5.16
N SER A 85 9.73 4.16 6.47
CA SER A 85 8.80 3.46 7.36
C SER A 85 7.53 4.28 7.61
N ASP A 86 7.51 5.56 7.27
CA ASP A 86 6.34 6.42 7.40
C ASP A 86 6.27 7.29 6.15
N LEU A 87 5.17 7.16 5.40
CA LEU A 87 4.97 7.91 4.17
C LEU A 87 4.35 9.28 4.42
N ASP A 88 3.73 9.50 5.57
CA ASP A 88 3.19 10.78 5.99
C ASP A 88 4.29 11.65 6.62
N TYR A 89 5.22 11.03 7.37
CA TYR A 89 6.35 11.68 8.04
C TYR A 89 7.67 11.02 7.66
N LYS A 90 8.11 11.27 6.42
CA LYS A 90 9.34 10.72 5.86
C LYS A 90 10.57 11.16 6.66
N ARG A 91 11.21 10.20 7.30
CA ARG A 91 12.37 10.36 8.17
C ARG A 91 13.56 9.56 7.65
N GLU A 92 14.64 10.24 7.33
CA GLU A 92 15.86 9.60 6.80
C GLU A 92 16.58 8.75 7.84
N ASP A 93 16.35 9.00 9.14
CA ASP A 93 16.88 8.23 10.25
C ASP A 93 16.01 6.99 10.58
N ASN A 94 14.89 6.79 9.89
CA ASN A 94 13.96 5.68 10.10
C ASN A 94 13.61 5.01 8.76
N LEU A 95 14.60 4.33 8.19
CA LEU A 95 14.46 3.60 6.93
C LEU A 95 14.34 2.09 7.15
N LEU A 96 13.64 1.47 6.22
CA LEU A 96 13.40 0.05 6.18
C LEU A 96 14.60 -0.71 5.62
N ASN A 97 14.79 -1.90 6.15
CA ASN A 97 15.70 -2.89 5.58
C ASN A 97 14.90 -3.98 4.86
N PRO A 98 14.75 -3.93 3.53
CA PRO A 98 13.91 -4.87 2.80
C PRO A 98 14.51 -6.29 2.72
N SER A 99 15.79 -6.48 3.04
CA SER A 99 16.40 -7.81 3.15
C SER A 99 16.21 -8.45 4.53
N ALA A 100 15.73 -7.70 5.53
CA ALA A 100 15.42 -8.26 6.83
C ALA A 100 14.21 -9.19 6.74
N PRO A 101 14.14 -10.26 7.56
CA PRO A 101 12.94 -11.06 7.69
C PRO A 101 11.73 -10.18 8.04
N PHE A 102 10.55 -10.57 7.56
CA PHE A 102 9.33 -9.84 7.87
C PHE A 102 9.14 -9.76 9.40
N LEU A 103 8.89 -8.55 9.90
CA LEU A 103 8.92 -8.23 11.32
C LEU A 103 7.90 -9.03 12.14
N HIS A 104 6.76 -9.37 11.53
CA HIS A 104 5.64 -9.98 12.22
C HIS A 104 5.47 -11.46 11.85
N THR A 105 5.66 -12.33 12.82
CA THR A 105 5.37 -13.77 12.67
C THR A 105 3.95 -14.15 13.10
N GLN A 106 3.19 -13.18 13.61
CA GLN A 106 1.80 -13.29 14.07
C GLN A 106 1.04 -12.05 13.61
N PRO A 107 -0.32 -12.06 13.59
CA PRO A 107 -1.10 -10.87 13.31
C PRO A 107 -0.62 -9.69 14.16
N TRP A 108 -0.26 -8.60 13.50
CA TRP A 108 0.28 -7.40 14.16
C TRP A 108 -0.82 -6.59 14.86
N ASN A 109 -2.06 -6.72 14.39
CA ASN A 109 -3.24 -6.06 14.91
C ASN A 109 -4.10 -7.03 15.72
N MET A 110 -4.68 -6.53 16.81
CA MET A 110 -5.76 -7.25 17.49
C MET A 110 -7.03 -7.15 16.66
N GLU A 111 -7.80 -8.24 16.61
CA GLU A 111 -9.09 -8.27 15.93
C GLU A 111 -10.22 -8.04 16.93
N PHE A 112 -11.13 -7.12 16.61
CA PHE A 112 -12.35 -6.93 17.36
C PHE A 112 -13.37 -8.01 16.97
N VAL A 113 -13.72 -8.88 17.92
CA VAL A 113 -14.75 -9.90 17.75
C VAL A 113 -15.93 -9.55 18.64
N SER A 114 -17.03 -9.11 18.04
CA SER A 114 -18.27 -8.82 18.77
C SER A 114 -19.11 -10.07 18.98
N THR A 115 -19.81 -10.14 20.11
CA THR A 115 -20.79 -11.21 20.41
C THR A 115 -22.14 -11.00 19.76
N VAL A 116 -22.43 -9.78 19.32
CA VAL A 116 -23.66 -9.37 18.63
C VAL A 116 -23.31 -8.46 17.46
N SER A 117 -24.14 -8.42 16.43
CA SER A 117 -24.00 -7.38 15.39
C SER A 117 -24.50 -6.03 15.88
N GLN A 118 -24.01 -4.95 15.27
CA GLN A 118 -24.49 -3.59 15.55
C GLN A 118 -26.01 -3.45 15.32
N ARG A 119 -26.59 -4.20 14.36
CA ARG A 119 -28.03 -4.15 14.07
C ARG A 119 -28.88 -4.90 15.09
N GLU A 120 -28.37 -5.99 15.66
CA GLU A 120 -29.09 -6.79 16.65
C GLU A 120 -29.15 -6.07 18.00
N ASN A 121 -28.04 -5.47 18.42
CA ASN A 121 -27.97 -4.74 19.67
C ASN A 121 -26.82 -3.72 19.66
N GLU A 122 -27.14 -2.49 19.24
CA GLU A 122 -26.18 -1.39 19.12
C GLU A 122 -25.47 -1.07 20.45
N VAL A 123 -26.22 -1.04 21.57
CA VAL A 123 -25.69 -0.71 22.89
C VAL A 123 -24.64 -1.73 23.33
N LEU A 124 -24.93 -3.03 23.17
CA LEU A 124 -23.99 -4.09 23.55
C LEU A 124 -22.80 -4.16 22.60
N TYR A 125 -23.00 -3.94 21.30
CA TYR A 125 -21.93 -3.82 20.32
C TYR A 125 -20.96 -2.69 20.67
N GLU A 126 -21.49 -1.50 20.97
CA GLU A 126 -20.68 -0.33 21.30
C GLU A 126 -19.89 -0.57 22.58
N LYS A 127 -20.53 -1.10 23.63
CA LYS A 127 -19.84 -1.44 24.88
C LYS A 127 -18.70 -2.44 24.68
N GLY A 128 -18.90 -3.44 23.82
CA GLY A 128 -17.85 -4.40 23.45
C GLY A 128 -16.71 -3.73 22.68
N ARG A 129 -17.05 -2.82 21.76
CA ARG A 129 -16.10 -2.06 20.95
C ARG A 129 -15.28 -1.09 21.79
N GLU A 130 -15.89 -0.37 22.71
CA GLU A 130 -15.22 0.52 23.67
C GLU A 130 -14.23 -0.27 24.54
N ALA A 131 -14.67 -1.38 25.15
CA ALA A 131 -13.78 -2.22 25.94
C ALA A 131 -12.60 -2.81 25.13
N PHE A 132 -12.84 -3.13 23.85
CA PHE A 132 -11.77 -3.51 22.93
C PHE A 132 -10.80 -2.36 22.69
N TYR A 133 -11.28 -1.15 22.40
CA TYR A 133 -10.43 0.01 22.15
C TYR A 133 -9.61 0.40 23.40
N ASP A 134 -10.21 0.36 24.59
CA ASP A 134 -9.49 0.58 25.84
C ASP A 134 -8.30 -0.39 25.97
N LYS A 135 -8.51 -1.67 25.66
CA LYS A 135 -7.45 -2.69 25.66
C LYS A 135 -6.42 -2.46 24.54
N TYR A 136 -6.90 -2.16 23.34
CA TYR A 136 -6.07 -1.94 22.15
C TYR A 136 -5.08 -0.80 22.39
N TYR A 137 -5.58 0.38 22.78
CA TYR A 137 -4.75 1.56 23.02
C TYR A 137 -3.94 1.48 24.33
N ALA A 138 -4.41 0.75 25.35
CA ALA A 138 -3.59 0.49 26.54
C ALA A 138 -2.37 -0.40 26.24
N ASN A 139 -2.51 -1.37 25.31
CA ASN A 139 -1.40 -2.22 24.87
C ASN A 139 -0.41 -1.45 23.98
N GLU A 140 -0.92 -0.53 23.16
CA GLU A 140 -0.08 0.42 22.45
C GLU A 140 0.67 1.34 23.44
N GLN A 141 0.04 1.87 24.50
CA GLN A 141 0.67 2.78 25.49
C GLN A 141 1.85 2.15 26.23
N LYS A 142 1.88 0.83 26.41
CA LYS A 142 3.06 0.11 26.93
C LYS A 142 4.23 0.03 25.93
N HIS A 143 3.99 0.29 24.65
CA HIS A 143 4.99 0.29 23.59
C HIS A 143 5.27 1.69 23.02
N TRP A 144 4.48 2.72 23.38
CA TRP A 144 4.69 4.10 22.94
C TRP A 144 5.96 4.73 23.51
N SER A 145 6.64 4.13 24.51
CA SER A 145 7.99 4.58 24.90
C SER A 145 9.10 4.10 23.96
N GLU A 146 8.80 3.22 22.99
CA GLU A 146 9.80 2.69 22.05
C GLU A 146 9.37 2.79 20.57
N LYS A 147 8.18 3.32 20.23
CA LYS A 147 7.62 3.17 18.86
C LYS A 147 7.17 4.45 18.18
N GLU A 148 8.17 5.12 17.62
CA GLU A 148 8.14 5.84 16.34
C GLU A 148 7.90 4.88 15.13
N ALA A 149 7.20 3.75 15.31
CA ALA A 149 7.20 2.60 14.38
C ALA A 149 5.81 2.24 13.78
N ALA A 150 4.74 2.97 14.10
CA ALA A 150 3.36 2.53 13.80
C ALA A 150 2.80 2.99 12.45
N ALA A 151 3.42 3.94 11.75
CA ALA A 151 2.98 4.34 10.41
C ALA A 151 3.38 3.33 9.30
N PHE A 152 4.15 2.30 9.65
CA PHE A 152 4.91 1.45 8.73
C PHE A 152 4.14 0.32 8.04
N VAL A 153 3.00 -0.13 8.55
CA VAL A 153 2.44 -1.43 8.12
C VAL A 153 1.36 -1.32 7.02
N ASN A 154 0.89 -0.12 6.69
CA ASN A 154 -0.46 0.04 6.16
C ASN A 154 -0.64 -0.14 4.64
N TRP A 155 0.40 -0.06 3.80
CA TRP A 155 0.23 -0.10 2.34
C TRP A 155 0.96 -1.27 1.65
N VAL A 156 2.19 -1.59 2.04
CA VAL A 156 2.97 -2.71 1.47
C VAL A 156 2.34 -4.08 1.78
N SER A 157 1.70 -4.21 2.94
CA SER A 157 1.01 -5.43 3.38
C SER A 157 -0.19 -5.80 2.50
N ALA A 158 -0.89 -4.83 1.92
CA ALA A 158 -2.06 -5.07 1.09
C ALA A 158 -1.69 -5.66 -0.29
N ILE A 159 -0.55 -5.23 -0.85
CA ILE A 159 -0.06 -5.70 -2.15
C ILE A 159 0.53 -7.11 -2.02
N LEU A 160 1.35 -7.36 -0.99
CA LEU A 160 1.98 -8.68 -0.78
C LEU A 160 0.97 -9.76 -0.35
N ALA A 161 -0.04 -9.41 0.46
CA ALA A 161 -1.10 -10.34 0.85
C ALA A 161 -2.00 -10.78 -0.32
N THR A 162 -2.05 -10.00 -1.40
CA THR A 162 -2.79 -10.34 -2.63
C THR A 162 -1.98 -11.33 -3.49
N ILE A 163 -0.65 -11.16 -3.56
CA ILE A 163 0.27 -12.04 -4.28
C ILE A 163 0.33 -13.43 -3.60
N GLN A 164 0.31 -13.49 -2.26
CA GLN A 164 0.33 -14.76 -1.52
C GLN A 164 -1.00 -15.53 -1.54
N ARG A 165 -2.15 -14.86 -1.71
CA ARG A 165 -3.46 -15.53 -1.77
C ARG A 165 -3.81 -16.11 -3.14
N HIS A 166 -3.13 -15.69 -4.19
CA HIS A 166 -3.41 -16.07 -5.58
C HIS A 166 -2.14 -16.42 -6.36
N PRO A 167 -1.43 -17.50 -6.01
CA PRO A 167 -0.17 -17.89 -6.66
C PRO A 167 -0.33 -18.22 -8.16
N GLU A 168 -1.55 -18.48 -8.62
CA GLU A 168 -1.91 -18.65 -10.04
C GLU A 168 -1.80 -17.38 -10.89
N MET A 169 -1.75 -16.19 -10.29
CA MET A 169 -1.54 -14.93 -11.03
C MET A 169 -0.09 -14.73 -11.51
N CYS A 170 0.88 -15.47 -10.95
CA CYS A 170 2.31 -15.34 -11.25
C CYS A 170 2.89 -16.54 -12.05
N ARG A 171 2.06 -17.39 -12.67
CA ARG A 171 2.57 -18.46 -13.54
C ARG A 171 2.77 -17.95 -14.98
N PRO A 172 3.94 -18.17 -15.61
CA PRO A 172 4.11 -17.92 -17.04
C PRO A 172 3.10 -18.76 -17.83
N SER A 173 2.42 -18.18 -18.82
CA SER A 173 1.62 -18.97 -19.75
C SER A 173 2.55 -19.86 -20.56
N HIS A 174 2.70 -21.13 -20.19
CA HIS A 174 3.28 -22.12 -21.09
C HIS A 174 2.28 -22.34 -22.24
N LYS A 175 2.59 -21.71 -23.38
CA LYS A 175 2.04 -22.14 -24.68
C LYS A 175 2.74 -23.44 -25.06
N GLY A 176 2.00 -24.54 -25.01
CA GLY A 176 2.21 -25.72 -25.86
C GLY A 176 1.23 -25.65 -27.02
#